data_AF-A0A963BXG9-F1
#
_entry.id   AF-A0A963BXG9-F1
#
_cell.length_a   1.000
_cell.length_b   1.000
_cell.length_c   1.000
_cell.angle_alpha   90.00
_cell.angle_beta   90.00
_cell.angle_gamma   90.00
#
_symmetry.space_group_name_H-M   'P 1'
#
loop_
_entity.id
_entity.type
_entity.pdbx_description
1 polymer ?
#
loop_
_entity_poly.entity_id
_entity_poly.type
_entity_poly.pdbx_seq_one_letter_code
_entity_poly.pdbx_strand_id
1 'polypeptide(L)' 'MKKSRFSDSQIIAILKQAEAGKPVPELCREHGI' A
#
# COMPACT_ATOMS: atom_id res chain seq x y z
N MET A 1 -3.93 20.82 -8.36
CA MET A 1 -3.03 19.79 -7.80
C MET A 1 -3.76 18.46 -7.85
N LYS A 2 -3.26 17.45 -8.57
CA LYS A 2 -3.90 16.12 -8.56
C LYS A 2 -3.80 15.58 -7.12
N LYS A 3 -4.94 15.32 -6.48
CA LYS A 3 -4.94 14.61 -5.19
C LYS A 3 -4.31 13.23 -5.42
N SER A 4 -3.32 12.87 -4.61
CA SER A 4 -2.80 11.51 -4.58
C SER A 4 -3.94 10.55 -4.25
N ARG A 5 -3.95 9.38 -4.90
CA ARG A 5 -4.94 8.33 -4.62
C ARG A 5 -4.78 7.72 -3.22
N PHE A 6 -3.59 7.86 -2.65
CA PHE A 6 -3.25 7.38 -1.32
C PHE A 6 -2.67 8.51 -0.46
N SER A 7 -2.99 8.51 0.83
CA SER A 7 -2.29 9.34 1.81
C SER A 7 -0.93 8.74 2.19
N ASP A 8 -0.01 9.56 2.68
CA ASP A 8 1.31 9.11 3.15
C ASP A 8 1.20 8.01 4.21
N SER A 9 0.21 8.11 5.11
CA SER A 9 -0.06 7.09 6.12
C SER A 9 -0.49 5.75 5.50
N GLN A 10 -1.30 5.78 4.43
CA GLN A 10 -1.68 4.57 3.71
C GLN A 10 -0.47 3.92 3.03
N ILE A 11 0.40 4.72 2.43
CA ILE A 11 1.63 4.23 1.79
C ILE A 11 2.54 3.56 2.83
N ILE A 12 2.78 4.20 3.97
CA ILE A 12 3.61 3.64 5.05
C ILE A 12 3.02 2.33 5.58
N ALA A 13 1.70 2.24 5.73
CA ALA A 13 1.04 1.02 6.18
C ALA A 13 1.23 -0.15 5.21
N ILE A 14 1.13 0.10 3.89
CA ILE A 14 1.35 -0.92 2.86
C ILE A 14 2.80 -1.41 2.87
N LEU A 15 3.75 -0.48 2.98
CA LEU A 15 5.19 -0.83 3.05
C LEU A 15 5.50 -1.71 4.27
N LYS A 16 4.97 -1.37 5.45
CA LYS A 16 5.13 -2.18 6.66
C LYS A 16 4.56 -3.59 6.52
N GLN A 17 3.44 -3.74 5.82
CA GLN A 17 2.87 -5.06 5.56
C GLN A 17 3.77 -5.91 4.64
N ALA A 18 4.37 -5.30 3.62
CA ALA A 18 5.33 -5.98 2.75
C ALA A 18 6.60 -6.37 3.53
N GLU A 19 7.12 -5.49 4.38
CA GLU A 19 8.26 -5.77 5.28
C GLU A 19 7.94 -6.88 6.30
N ALA A 20 6.69 -6.98 6.75
CA ALA A 20 6.22 -8.06 7.61
C ALA A 20 6.06 -9.41 6.87
N GLY A 21 6.37 -9.46 5.58
CA GLY A 21 6.40 -10.68 4.78
C GLY A 21 5.08 -11.02 4.08
N LYS A 22 4.09 -10.11 4.06
CA LYS A 22 2.91 -10.32 3.20
C LYS A 22 3.33 -10.30 1.72
N PRO A 23 2.85 -11.23 0.89
CA PRO A 23 3.12 -11.21 -0.54
C PRO A 23 2.64 -9.91 -1.19
N VAL A 24 3.53 -9.21 -1.90
CA VAL A 24 3.22 -7.98 -2.64
C VAL A 24 2.01 -8.15 -3.59
N PRO A 25 1.85 -9.27 -4.32
CA PRO A 25 0.67 -9.46 -5.18
C PRO A 25 -0.66 -9.47 -4.43
N GLU A 26 -0.69 -9.88 -3.16
CA GLU A 26 -1.90 -9.83 -2.34
C GLU A 26 -2.19 -8.41 -1.87
N LEU A 27 -1.17 -7.69 -1.43
CA LEU A 27 -1.27 -6.28 -1.04
C LEU A 27 -1.78 -5.40 -2.20
N CYS A 28 -1.27 -5.60 -3.42
CA CYS A 28 -1.74 -4.84 -4.57
C CYS A 28 -3.21 -5.09 -4.87
N ARG A 29 -3.68 -6.35 -4.77
CA ARG A 29 -5.09 -6.70 -4.97
C ARG A 29 -5.98 -6.12 -3.88
N GLU A 30 -5.57 -6.21 -2.61
CA GLU A 30 -6.31 -5.70 -1.45
C GLU A 30 -6.49 -4.16 -1.52
N HIS A 31 -5.45 -3.44 -1.98
CA HIS A 31 -5.45 -1.98 -2.06
C HIS A 31 -5.83 -1.43 -3.45
N GLY A 32 -6.19 -2.31 -4.39
CA GLY A 32 -6.56 -1.96 -5.76
C GLY A 32 -5.48 -1.15 -6.47
N ILE A 33 -4.20 -1.55 -6.30
CA ILE A 33 -3.01 -1.00 -6.97
C ILE A 33 -2.83 -1.70 -8.32
#